data_AF-A0A026W8Q2-F1
#
_entry.id   AF-A0A026W8Q2-F1
#
_cell.length_a   1.000
_cell.length_b   1.000
_cell.length_c   1.000
_cell.angle_alpha   90.00
_cell.angle_beta   90.00
_cell.angle_gamma   90.00
#
_symmetry.space_group_name_H-M   'P 1'
#
loop_
_entity.id
_entity.type
_entity.pdbx_description
1 polymer ?
#
loop_
_entity_poly.entity_id
_entity_poly.type
_entity_poly.pdbx_seq_one_letter_code
_entity_poly.pdbx_strand_id
1 'polypeptide(L)' 'MPKVFSNEKYTDIHFVYGFYDGNARAAVREYRRRFPNRRVPDRFKATNY' A
#
# COMPACT_ATOMS: atom_id res chain seq x y z
N MET A 1 11.05 -6.77 -15.11
CA MET A 1 9.58 -6.90 -15.11
C MET A 1 8.99 -5.72 -14.35
N PRO A 2 8.10 -4.90 -14.95
CA PRO A 2 7.42 -3.85 -14.19
C PRO A 2 6.63 -4.51 -13.06
N LYS A 3 6.75 -3.98 -11.83
CA LYS A 3 6.06 -4.50 -10.65
C LYS A 3 4.58 -4.13 -10.74
N VAL A 4 3.80 -4.95 -11.44
CA VAL A 4 2.35 -4.82 -11.45
C VAL A 4 1.83 -5.46 -10.17
N PHE A 5 1.30 -4.64 -9.25
CA PHE A 5 0.55 -5.16 -8.13
C PHE A 5 -0.85 -5.57 -8.61
N SER A 6 -1.41 -6.64 -8.07
CA SER A 6 -2.79 -7.02 -8.38
C SER A 6 -3.77 -5.95 -7.88
N ASN A 7 -4.93 -5.83 -8.53
CA ASN A 7 -5.98 -4.90 -8.10
C ASN A 7 -6.39 -5.15 -6.64
N GLU A 8 -6.48 -6.40 -6.21
CA GLU A 8 -6.71 -6.77 -4.80
C GLU A 8 -5.71 -6.11 -3.85
N LYS A 9 -4.43 -6.11 -4.25
CA LYS A 9 -3.37 -5.55 -3.43
C LYS A 9 -3.45 -4.04 -3.33
N TYR A 10 -3.86 -3.35 -4.40
CA TYR A 10 -4.13 -1.91 -4.37
C TYR A 10 -5.32 -1.60 -3.46
N THR A 11 -6.40 -2.38 -3.54
CA THR A 11 -7.57 -2.22 -2.67
C THR A 11 -7.19 -2.35 -1.19
N ASP A 12 -6.42 -3.38 -0.83
CA ASP A 12 -5.95 -3.57 0.55
C ASP A 12 -5.09 -2.39 1.05
N ILE A 13 -4.23 -1.83 0.18
CA ILE A 13 -3.40 -0.68 0.52
C ILE A 13 -4.27 0.55 0.76
N HIS A 14 -5.23 0.84 -0.13
CA HIS A 14 -6.12 1.99 0.01
C HIS A 14 -7.07 1.86 1.20
N PHE A 15 -7.56 0.66 1.49
CA PHE A 15 -8.40 0.39 2.65
C PHE A 15 -7.64 0.67 3.96
N VAL A 16 -6.42 0.12 4.10
CA VAL A 16 -5.59 0.38 5.28
C VAL A 16 -5.19 1.85 5.37
N TYR A 17 -4.90 2.50 4.24
CA TYR A 17 -4.60 3.93 4.21
C TYR A 17 -5.76 4.80 4.70
N GLY A 18 -6.98 4.53 4.24
CA GLY A 18 -8.19 5.20 4.70
C GLY A 18 -8.49 4.95 6.17
N PHE A 19 -8.25 3.73 6.67
CA PHE A 19 -8.45 3.38 8.08
C PHE A 19 -7.56 4.18 9.05
N TYR A 20 -6.40 4.66 8.60
CA TYR A 20 -5.50 5.51 9.39
C TYR A 20 -5.64 7.00 9.04
N ASP A 21 -6.79 7.43 8.54
CA ASP A 21 -7.08 8.83 8.20
C ASP A 21 -6.03 9.45 7.27
N GLY A 22 -5.51 8.66 6.32
CA GLY A 22 -4.47 9.09 5.40
C GLY A 22 -3.05 9.17 6.00
N ASN A 23 -2.83 8.68 7.23
CA ASN A 23 -1.50 8.56 7.80
C ASN A 23 -0.72 7.42 7.14
N ALA A 24 0.06 7.75 6.11
CA ALA A 24 0.85 6.80 5.35
C ALA A 24 1.81 5.95 6.22
N ARG A 25 2.42 6.53 7.26
CA ARG A 25 3.38 5.82 8.11
C ARG A 25 2.70 4.76 8.97
N ALA A 26 1.55 5.09 9.56
CA ALA A 26 0.76 4.14 10.33
C ALA A 26 0.19 3.03 9.42
N ALA A 27 -0.34 3.43 8.26
CA ALA A 27 -0.87 2.51 7.26
C ALA A 27 0.17 1.51 6.75
N VAL A 28 1.41 1.94 6.46
CA VAL A 28 2.48 1.05 6.02
C VAL A 28 2.87 0.04 7.10
N ARG A 29 2.94 0.46 8.38
CA ARG A 29 3.22 -0.46 9.49
C ARG A 29 2.13 -1.52 9.62
N GLU A 30 0.87 -1.10 9.57
CA GLU A 30 -0.25 -2.03 9.69
C GLU A 30 -0.35 -2.96 8.49
N TYR A 31 -0.14 -2.44 7.27
CA TYR A 31 -0.14 -3.25 6.06
C TYR A 31 0.95 -4.34 6.12
N ARG A 32 2.16 -4.00 6.59
CA ARG A 32 3.24 -4.99 6.81
C ARG A 32 2.87 -6.02 7.88
N ARG A 33 2.17 -5.61 8.94
CA ARG A 33 1.71 -6.51 10.00
C ARG A 33 0.65 -7.50 9.50
N ARG A 34 -0.32 -7.03 8.72
CA ARG A 34 -1.41 -7.84 8.16
C ARG A 34 -0.94 -8.76 7.03
N PHE A 35 0.05 -8.32 6.25
CA PHE A 35 0.53 -9.02 5.08
C PHE A 35 2.07 -9.14 5.08
N PRO A 36 2.67 -9.91 6.00
CA PRO A 36 4.12 -9.97 6.19
C PRO A 36 4.89 -10.44 4.93
N ASN A 37 4.26 -11.30 4.12
CA ASN A 37 4.85 -11.82 2.88
C ASN A 37 4.56 -10.95 1.65
N ARG A 38 3.77 -9.87 1.77
CA ARG A 38 3.43 -8.99 0.66
C ARG A 38 4.36 -7.78 0.63
N ARG A 39 5.09 -7.64 -0.48
CA ARG A 39 5.99 -6.50 -0.72
C ARG A 39 5.22 -5.18 -0.75
N VAL A 40 5.48 -4.25 0.16
CA VAL A 40 4.89 -2.90 0.13
C VAL A 40 5.45 -2.15 -1.09
N PRO A 41 4.64 -1.37 -1.82
CA PRO A 41 5.17 -0.50 -2.86
C PRO A 41 6.22 0.43 -2.26
N ASP A 42 7.43 0.40 -2.83
CA ASP A 42 8.44 1.40 -2.51
C ASP A 42 7.99 2.71 -3.11
N ARG A 43 7.75 3.71 -2.26
CA ARG A 43 7.30 5.07 -2.57
C ARG A 43 6.26 5.11 -3.71
N PHE A 44 4.97 5.17 -3.36
CA PHE A 44 3.91 5.46 -4.33
C PHE A 44 4.24 6.79 -5.03
N LYS A 45 4.96 6.71 -6.15
CA LYS A 45 5.17 7.84 -7.04
C LYS A 45 3.88 7.95 -7.83
N ALA A 46 2.93 8.71 -7.28
CA ALA A 46 1.95 9.40 -8.09
C ALA A 46 2.71 10.46 -8.91
N THR A 47 3.57 10.04 -9.83
CA THR A 47 4.14 10.92 -10.83
C THR A 47 3.28 10.79 -12.07
N ASN A 48 2.43 11.82 -12.21
CA ASN A 48 1.99 12.46 -13.44
C ASN A 48 1.01 11.67 -14.33
N TYR A 49 -0.27 12.03 -14.18
CA TYR A 49 -1.03 12.53 -15.33
C TYR A 49 -0.50 13.93 -15.69
#